data_AF-A0A923Z6G9-F1
#
_entry.id   AF-A0A923Z6G9-F1
#
_cell.length_a   1.000
_cell.length_b   1.000
_cell.length_c   1.000
_cell.angle_alpha   90.00
_cell.angle_beta   90.00
_cell.angle_gamma   90.00
#
_symmetry.space_group_name_H-M   'P 1'
#
loop_
_entity.id
_entity.type
_entity.pdbx_description
1 polymer ?
#
loop_
_entity_poly.entity_id
_entity_poly.type
_entity_poly.pdbx_seq_one_letter_code
_entity_poly.pdbx_strand_id
1 'polypeptide(L)' 'MGRSQAQFAELIGISTRTLQGWEAERREPDGPARVLLLIAKYQPKAISKAFDMAREAG' A
#
# COMPACT_ATOMS: atom_id res chain seq x y z
N MET A 1 -1.24 15.58 -5.88
CA MET A 1 -0.79 14.39 -6.64
C MET A 1 -0.73 13.21 -5.67
N GLY A 2 -1.80 12.43 -5.61
CA GLY A 2 -1.83 11.18 -4.84
C GLY A 2 -1.33 10.04 -5.71
N ARG A 3 -0.48 9.16 -5.16
CA ARG A 3 -0.01 7.96 -5.86
C ARG A 3 -1.21 7.10 -6.27
N SER A 4 -1.13 6.48 -7.44
CA SER A 4 -2.23 5.63 -7.91
C SER A 4 -2.37 4.40 -7.01
N GLN A 5 -3.60 3.86 -6.91
CA GLN A 5 -3.86 2.61 -6.17
C GLN A 5 -2.92 1.46 -6.60
N ALA A 6 -2.54 1.43 -7.88
CA ALA A 6 -1.61 0.45 -8.41
C ALA A 6 -0.21 0.55 -7.78
N GLN A 7 0.34 1.76 -7.64
CA GLN A 7 1.64 1.97 -7.01
C GLN A 7 1.64 1.59 -5.54
N PHE A 8 0.54 1.87 -4.83
CA PHE A 8 0.43 1.48 -3.42
C PHE A 8 0.28 -0.04 -3.26
N ALA A 9 -0.53 -0.68 -4.11
CA ALA A 9 -0.69 -2.13 -4.12
C ALA A 9 0.64 -2.85 -4.41
N GLU A 10 1.41 -2.36 -5.38
CA GLU A 10 2.75 -2.84 -5.72
C GLU A 10 3.70 -2.75 -4.51
N LEU A 11 3.74 -1.59 -3.84
CA LEU A 11 4.60 -1.37 -2.67
C LEU A 11 4.38 -2.40 -1.55
N ILE A 12 3.13 -2.73 -1.26
CA ILE A 12 2.77 -3.64 -0.17
C ILE A 12 2.63 -5.10 -0.65
N GLY A 13 2.97 -5.38 -1.91
CA GLY A 13 3.01 -6.73 -2.47
C GLY A 13 1.63 -7.38 -2.68
N ILE A 14 0.60 -6.60 -2.98
CA ILE A 14 -0.76 -7.11 -3.25
C ILE A 14 -1.27 -6.70 -4.63
N SER A 15 -2.31 -7.38 -5.11
CA SER A 15 -3.00 -6.94 -6.32
C SER A 15 -3.84 -5.67 -6.08
N THR A 16 -3.97 -4.82 -7.10
CA THR A 16 -4.88 -3.66 -7.07
C THR A 16 -6.33 -4.08 -6.78
N ARG A 17 -6.74 -5.27 -7.23
CA ARG A 17 -8.06 -5.84 -6.94
C ARG A 17 -8.25 -6.18 -5.47
N THR A 18 -7.20 -6.61 -4.77
CA THR A 18 -7.23 -6.83 -3.32
C THR A 18 -7.46 -5.51 -2.59
N LEU A 19 -6.69 -4.48 -2.95
CA LEU A 19 -6.81 -3.14 -2.36
C LEU A 19 -8.22 -2.55 -2.56
N GLN A 20 -8.76 -2.64 -3.77
CA GLN A 20 -10.14 -2.21 -4.07
C GLN A 20 -11.19 -3.02 -3.31
N GLY A 21 -10.91 -4.27 -2.97
CA GLY A 21 -11.75 -5.07 -2.09
C GLY A 21 -11.82 -4.53 -0.67
N TRP A 22 -10.70 -4.02 -0.15
CA TRP A 22 -10.63 -3.40 1.16
C TRP A 22 -11.29 -2.03 1.21
N GLU A 23 -11.02 -1.16 0.22
CA GLU A 23 -11.62 0.17 0.13
C GLU A 23 -13.14 0.13 -0.04
N ALA A 24 -13.66 -0.92 -0.71
CA ALA A 24 -15.09 -1.15 -0.89
C ALA A 24 -15.73 -1.94 0.26
N GLU A 25 -15.02 -2.16 1.38
CA GLU A 25 -15.47 -2.92 2.55
C GLU A 25 -15.94 -4.36 2.26
N ARG A 26 -15.59 -4.90 1.08
CA ARG A 26 -15.94 -6.28 0.69
C ARG A 26 -15.02 -7.33 1.30
N ARG A 27 -13.84 -6.91 1.75
CA ARG A 27 -12.81 -7.74 2.39
C ARG A 27 -12.09 -6.91 3.44
N GLU A 28 -11.52 -7.57 4.43
CA GLU A 28 -10.63 -6.92 5.39
C GLU A 28 -9.17 -7.23 5.08
N PRO A 29 -8.25 -6.29 5.32
CA PRO A 29 -6.82 -6.56 5.32
C PRO A 29 -6.47 -7.49 6.47
N ASP A 30 -5.60 -8.47 6.25
CA ASP A 30 -5.13 -9.41 7.28
C ASP A 30 -3.65 -9.20 7.62
N GLY A 31 -3.26 -9.73 8.79
CA GLY A 31 -1.85 -9.80 9.23
C GLY A 31 -1.03 -8.51 8.98
N PRO A 32 0.12 -8.60 8.28
CA PRO A 32 0.99 -7.46 7.98
C PRO A 32 0.31 -6.31 7.21
N ALA A 33 -0.72 -6.59 6.41
CA ALA A 33 -1.38 -5.56 5.61
C ALA A 33 -2.09 -4.51 6.48
N ARG A 34 -2.68 -4.91 7.61
CA ARG A 34 -3.26 -3.95 8.58
C ARG A 34 -2.22 -2.96 9.10
N VAL A 35 -1.04 -3.46 9.45
CA VAL A 35 0.05 -2.62 9.96
C VAL A 35 0.55 -1.67 8.87
N LEU A 36 0.72 -2.14 7.63
CA LEU A 36 1.14 -1.32 6.51
C LEU A 36 0.11 -0.23 6.16
N LEU A 37 -1.18 -0.53 6.25
CA LEU A 37 -2.25 0.46 6.08
C LEU A 37 -2.24 1.52 7.19
N LEU A 38 -1.97 1.14 8.44
CA LEU A 38 -1.78 2.09 9.54
C LEU A 38 -0.57 2.99 9.30
N ILE A 39 0.57 2.43 8.87
CA ILE A 39 1.76 3.20 8.52
C ILE A 39 1.46 4.15 7.34
N ALA A 40 0.72 3.69 6.32
CA ALA A 40 0.33 4.53 5.19
C ALA A 40 -0.57 5.70 5.62
N LYS A 41 -1.49 5.46 6.56
CA LYS A 41 -2.39 6.47 7.11
C LYS A 41 -1.66 7.51 7.97
N TYR A 42 -0.78 7.07 8.86
CA TYR A 42 -0.15 7.94 9.86
C TYR A 42 1.24 8.45 9.46
N GLN A 43 1.92 7.77 8.54
CA GLN A 43 3.29 8.07 8.08
C GLN A 43 3.44 7.92 6.55
N PRO A 44 2.66 8.66 5.73
CA PRO A 44 2.69 8.52 4.26
C PRO A 44 4.06 8.80 3.62
N LYS A 45 4.92 9.57 4.29
CA LYS A 45 6.31 9.81 3.84
C LYS A 45 7.19 8.55 3.96
N ALA A 46 6.95 7.68 4.94
CA ALA A 46 7.70 6.43 5.09
C ALA A 46 7.39 5.47 3.94
N ILE A 47 6.11 5.34 3.58
CA ILE A 47 5.63 4.59 2.40
C ILE A 47 6.24 5.15 1.11
N SER A 48 6.26 6.48 0.97
CA SER A 48 6.89 7.17 -0.16
C SER A 48 8.35 6.75 -0.35
N LYS A 49 9.12 6.89 0.73
CA LYS A 49 10.55 6.59 0.71
C LYS A 49 10.82 5.10 0.46
N ALA A 50 10.03 4.21 1.07
CA ALA A 50 10.16 2.77 0.87
C ALA A 50 9.91 2.38 -0.60
N PHE A 51 8.94 3.03 -1.25
CA PHE A 51 8.67 2.83 -2.68
C PHE A 51 9.82 3.31 -3.56
N ASP A 52 10.34 4.50 -3.31
CA ASP A 52 11.47 5.06 -4.08
C ASP A 52 12.70 4.14 -3.95
N MET A 53 13.01 3.69 -2.72
CA MET A 53 14.08 2.72 -2.48
C MET A 53 13.86 1.38 -3.19
N ALA A 54 12.62 0.85 -3.19
CA ALA A 54 12.32 -0.42 -3.85
C ALA A 54 12.50 -0.35 -5.37
N ARG A 55 12.28 0.83 -5.98
CA ARG A 55 12.52 1.07 -7.40
C ARG A 55 13.98 1.23 -7.77
N GLU A 56 14.80 1.74 -6.86
CA GLU A 56 16.26 1.90 -7.06
C GLU A 56 17.03 0.58 -6.85
N ALA A 57 16.43 -0.37 -6.13
CA ALA A 57 17.05 -1.66 -5.81
C ALA A 57 16.84 -2.76 -6.88
N GLY A 58 16.06 -2.49 -7.94
CA GLY A 58 15.80 -3.41 -9.05
C GLY A 58 16.35 -2.89 -10.37
#